data_AF-A0A2Z4U7R0-F1
#
_entry.id   AF-A0A2Z4U7R0-F1
#
_cell.length_a   1.000
_cell.length_b   1.000
_cell.length_c   1.000
_cell.angle_alpha   90.00
_cell.angle_beta   90.00
_cell.angle_gamma   90.00
#
_symmetry.space_group_name_H-M   'P 1'
#
loop_
_entity.id
_entity.type
_entity.pdbx_description
1 polymer ?
#
loop_
_entity_poly.entity_id
_entity_poly.type
_entity_poly.pdbx_seq_one_letter_code
_entity_poly.pdbx_strand_id
1 'polypeptide(L)'
;MKNDESIHLIENILKANYVPVYRFELPCKDPDVLDKGLRSHVLGLKNTAQFFEDLFEKATPGKIYFNTDLFQCTFVIMLMPDKKSVFYCGPVLFEKIQGERFEELFSTLSLSEVYHDSLESYYQQLSFQASYAMFESLFLELGRILYGDECEIIYSNADFFDHWNNTYKNYLRNTEKPFSNIDMIEQRYESENILINAVTSGRESRALEMTAQFGIHFLPQRASNAIRDVKDYTIILNTLLRKAAERAGVHPIHIDSYSNCNIAMLEKLTTVEQCVAAQRKIVLGYCRIVKEHQPKVHSPLLRRVLAYIETDLGADLTLKSLSEHLGVNASYLSSLFSKEMGISLTDYVNNLRISHAKILLENTEVPIKSIALRCGIGDIHYFTRLFKRITNMTPKAYRQSHLNLTQEHPEDL
;
A
#
# COMPACT_ATOMS: atom_id res chain seq x y z
N MET A 1 -45.51 10.31 -9.39
CA MET A 1 -45.91 11.12 -8.21
C MET A 1 -44.86 11.11 -7.11
N LYS A 2 -44.72 10.07 -6.26
CA LYS A 2 -43.74 10.10 -5.14
C LYS A 2 -42.26 10.20 -5.59
N ASN A 3 -41.92 9.55 -6.71
CA ASN A 3 -40.58 9.60 -7.27
C ASN A 3 -40.28 10.98 -7.90
N ASP A 4 -41.27 11.60 -8.55
CA ASP A 4 -41.11 12.93 -9.18
C ASP A 4 -40.89 14.04 -8.15
N GLU A 5 -41.59 13.99 -7.01
CA GLU A 5 -41.38 14.95 -5.91
C GLU A 5 -39.96 14.84 -5.33
N SER A 6 -39.43 13.63 -5.21
CA SER A 6 -38.09 13.38 -4.69
C SER A 6 -37.00 13.84 -5.67
N ILE A 7 -37.18 13.57 -6.96
CA ILE A 7 -36.31 14.07 -8.03
C ILE A 7 -36.28 15.60 -7.98
N HIS A 8 -37.46 16.24 -7.93
CA HIS A 8 -37.55 17.70 -7.89
C HIS A 8 -36.92 18.31 -6.64
N LEU A 9 -37.04 17.66 -5.47
CA LEU A 9 -36.36 18.10 -4.25
C LEU A 9 -34.84 18.13 -4.46
N ILE A 10 -34.26 17.07 -5.03
CA ILE A 10 -32.82 16.98 -5.26
C ILE A 10 -32.36 17.97 -6.34
N GLU A 11 -33.11 18.13 -7.42
CA GLU A 11 -32.84 19.18 -8.42
C GLU A 11 -32.81 20.57 -7.78
N ASN A 12 -33.76 20.86 -6.87
CA ASN A 12 -33.81 22.14 -6.19
C ASN A 12 -32.64 22.34 -5.23
N ILE A 13 -32.23 21.30 -4.49
CA ILE A 13 -31.02 21.34 -3.64
C ILE A 13 -29.78 21.62 -4.49
N LEU A 14 -29.60 20.91 -5.60
CA LEU A 14 -28.46 21.09 -6.51
C LEU A 14 -28.44 22.51 -7.09
N LYS A 15 -29.58 22.99 -7.63
CA LYS A 15 -29.72 24.34 -8.18
C LYS A 15 -29.47 25.44 -7.13
N ALA A 16 -29.97 25.25 -5.91
CA ALA A 16 -29.73 26.19 -4.81
C ALA A 16 -28.25 26.28 -4.40
N ASN A 17 -27.48 25.24 -4.68
CA ASN A 17 -26.03 25.20 -4.51
C ASN A 17 -25.26 25.49 -5.82
N TYR A 18 -25.95 26.07 -6.80
CA TYR A 18 -25.43 26.40 -8.14
C TYR A 18 -24.86 25.22 -8.92
N VAL A 19 -25.14 23.98 -8.50
CA VAL A 19 -24.67 22.79 -9.20
C VAL A 19 -25.50 22.59 -10.47
N PRO A 20 -24.88 22.48 -11.66
CA PRO A 20 -25.63 22.26 -12.88
C PRO A 20 -26.28 20.87 -12.84
N VAL A 21 -27.56 20.82 -13.19
CA VAL A 21 -28.34 19.60 -13.21
C VAL A 21 -29.30 19.64 -14.39
N TYR A 22 -29.33 18.54 -15.14
CA TYR A 22 -30.10 18.39 -16.36
C TYR A 22 -30.84 17.06 -16.35
N ARG A 23 -32.05 17.09 -16.93
CA ARG A 23 -32.83 15.90 -17.22
C ARG A 23 -33.30 15.98 -18.66
N PHE A 24 -32.93 14.99 -19.47
CA PHE A 24 -33.24 14.98 -20.91
C PHE A 24 -33.44 13.56 -21.41
N GLU A 25 -34.18 13.43 -22.51
CA GLU A 25 -34.30 12.17 -23.25
C GLU A 25 -33.10 11.97 -24.18
N LEU A 26 -32.69 10.71 -24.38
CA LEU A 26 -31.64 10.34 -25.32
C LEU A 26 -32.17 10.31 -26.77
N PRO A 27 -31.36 10.73 -27.76
CA PRO A 27 -30.03 11.32 -27.63
C PRO A 27 -30.08 12.76 -27.10
N CYS A 28 -29.00 13.18 -26.42
CA CYS A 28 -28.90 14.54 -25.88
C CYS A 28 -28.89 15.57 -27.03
N LYS A 29 -29.83 16.53 -27.01
CA LYS A 29 -29.95 17.54 -28.07
C LYS A 29 -28.83 18.58 -28.06
N ASP A 30 -28.28 18.87 -26.88
CA ASP A 30 -27.25 19.88 -26.68
C ASP A 30 -26.18 19.34 -25.72
N PRO A 31 -25.19 18.60 -26.21
CA PRO A 31 -24.15 18.02 -25.37
C PRO A 31 -23.16 19.07 -24.82
N ASP A 32 -23.05 20.23 -25.44
CA ASP A 32 -22.07 21.26 -25.07
C ASP A 32 -22.40 21.91 -23.72
N VAL A 33 -23.66 21.92 -23.29
CA VAL A 33 -24.03 22.44 -21.96
C VAL A 33 -23.62 21.51 -20.81
N LEU A 34 -23.30 20.24 -21.10
CA LEU A 34 -23.03 19.22 -20.09
C LEU A 34 -21.70 19.44 -19.37
N ASP A 35 -20.67 19.93 -20.07
CA ASP A 35 -19.40 20.36 -19.46
C ASP A 35 -19.21 21.88 -19.51
N LYS A 36 -20.31 22.64 -19.63
CA LYS A 36 -20.29 24.11 -19.76
C LYS A 36 -19.35 24.60 -20.87
N GLY A 37 -19.23 23.86 -21.97
CA GLY A 37 -18.45 24.24 -23.14
C GLY A 37 -16.95 24.09 -22.98
N LEU A 38 -16.46 23.38 -21.96
CA LEU A 38 -15.02 23.14 -21.78
C LEU A 38 -14.39 22.53 -23.04
N ARG A 39 -14.91 21.41 -23.52
CA ARG A 39 -14.31 20.72 -24.67
C ARG A 39 -14.54 21.47 -25.97
N SER A 40 -15.74 21.97 -26.21
CA SER A 40 -16.11 22.61 -27.48
C SER A 40 -15.63 24.05 -27.59
N HIS A 41 -15.90 24.89 -26.58
CA HIS A 41 -15.66 26.33 -26.64
C HIS A 41 -14.28 26.71 -26.10
N VAL A 42 -13.84 26.14 -24.98
CA VAL A 42 -12.53 26.47 -24.39
C VAL A 42 -11.40 25.80 -25.16
N LEU A 43 -11.53 24.49 -25.43
CA LEU A 43 -10.47 23.70 -26.08
C LEU A 43 -10.62 23.56 -27.60
N GLY A 44 -11.76 23.97 -28.18
CA GLY A 44 -12.00 23.89 -29.62
C GLY A 44 -12.07 22.46 -30.17
N LEU A 45 -12.37 21.46 -29.33
CA LEU A 45 -12.46 20.07 -29.75
C LEU A 45 -13.70 19.87 -30.64
N LYS A 46 -13.52 19.07 -31.69
CA LYS A 46 -14.62 18.66 -32.58
C LYS A 46 -15.23 17.35 -32.10
N ASN A 47 -16.50 17.11 -32.43
CA ASN A 47 -17.24 15.89 -32.10
C ASN A 47 -17.38 15.60 -30.60
N THR A 48 -17.49 16.64 -29.76
CA THR A 48 -17.74 16.53 -28.32
C THR A 48 -19.02 15.77 -27.99
N ALA A 49 -20.04 15.85 -28.85
CA ALA A 49 -21.29 15.12 -28.75
C ALA A 49 -21.09 13.59 -28.62
N GLN A 50 -20.21 13.01 -29.44
CA GLN A 50 -19.97 11.56 -29.47
C GLN A 50 -19.43 11.05 -28.13
N PHE A 51 -18.59 11.85 -27.45
CA PHE A 51 -18.03 11.47 -26.14
C PHE A 51 -19.12 11.26 -25.10
N PHE A 52 -20.11 12.16 -25.05
CA PHE A 52 -21.24 12.04 -24.14
C PHE A 52 -22.22 10.94 -24.57
N GLU A 53 -22.43 10.76 -25.87
CA GLU A 53 -23.28 9.68 -26.39
C GLU A 53 -22.74 8.29 -26.02
N ASP A 54 -21.44 8.04 -26.23
CA ASP A 54 -20.78 6.78 -25.86
C ASP A 54 -20.89 6.49 -24.35
N LEU A 55 -20.91 7.55 -23.53
CA LEU A 55 -21.06 7.45 -22.09
C LEU A 55 -22.49 7.09 -21.70
N PHE A 56 -23.48 7.66 -22.37
CA PHE A 56 -24.90 7.36 -22.14
C PHE A 56 -25.30 5.98 -22.65
N GLU A 57 -24.73 5.51 -23.77
CA GLU A 57 -24.99 4.17 -24.30
C GLU A 57 -24.55 3.05 -23.35
N LYS A 58 -23.50 3.29 -22.56
CA LYS A 58 -22.98 2.34 -21.56
C LYS A 58 -23.72 2.38 -20.22
N ALA A 59 -24.60 3.38 -20.02
CA ALA A 59 -25.30 3.56 -18.76
C ALA A 59 -26.40 2.50 -18.61
N THR A 60 -26.37 1.76 -17.49
CA THR A 60 -27.37 0.73 -17.18
C THR A 60 -28.34 1.20 -16.07
N PRO A 61 -29.63 0.82 -16.11
CA PRO A 61 -30.56 1.12 -15.03
C PRO A 61 -30.07 0.62 -13.67
N GLY A 62 -30.33 1.36 -12.59
CA GLY A 62 -29.90 1.01 -11.23
C GLY A 62 -28.45 1.35 -10.91
N LYS A 63 -27.70 1.95 -11.85
CA LYS A 63 -26.32 2.37 -11.62
C LYS A 63 -26.18 3.89 -11.63
N ILE A 64 -25.35 4.39 -10.72
CA ILE A 64 -25.02 5.81 -10.59
C ILE A 64 -23.56 5.99 -10.95
N TYR A 65 -23.27 6.64 -12.06
CA TYR A 65 -21.92 6.82 -12.55
C TYR A 65 -21.35 8.14 -12.05
N PHE A 66 -20.31 8.08 -11.22
CA PHE A 66 -19.52 9.22 -10.79
C PHE A 66 -18.24 9.26 -11.62
N ASN A 67 -18.12 10.29 -12.46
CA ASN A 67 -17.03 10.41 -13.40
C ASN A 67 -16.25 11.68 -13.14
N THR A 68 -14.98 11.56 -12.81
CA THR A 68 -14.07 12.71 -12.73
C THR A 68 -13.13 12.66 -13.91
N ASP A 69 -13.01 13.79 -14.61
CA ASP A 69 -12.10 13.91 -15.75
C ASP A 69 -10.74 14.52 -15.37
N LEU A 70 -9.84 14.58 -16.35
CA LEU A 70 -8.51 15.17 -16.21
C LEU A 70 -8.52 16.65 -15.80
N PHE A 71 -9.63 17.34 -15.99
CA PHE A 71 -9.86 18.73 -15.54
C PHE A 71 -10.44 18.78 -14.12
N GLN A 72 -10.40 17.67 -13.37
CA GLN A 72 -10.94 17.56 -12.01
C GLN A 72 -12.44 17.87 -11.91
N CYS A 73 -13.16 17.86 -13.04
CA CYS A 73 -14.60 18.07 -13.06
C CYS A 73 -15.30 16.73 -12.81
N THR A 74 -16.12 16.66 -11.77
CA THR A 74 -16.95 15.50 -11.49
C THR A 74 -18.33 15.67 -12.11
N PHE A 75 -18.81 14.60 -12.74
CA PHE A 75 -20.11 14.45 -13.36
C PHE A 75 -20.82 13.23 -12.77
N VAL A 76 -22.13 13.34 -12.56
CA VAL A 76 -22.97 12.22 -12.12
C VAL A 76 -23.99 11.92 -13.19
N ILE A 77 -24.08 10.65 -13.57
CA ILE A 77 -24.97 10.18 -14.63
C ILE A 77 -25.80 9.02 -14.08
N MET A 78 -27.10 9.10 -14.28
CA MET A 78 -28.03 8.04 -13.93
C MET A 78 -29.06 7.92 -15.06
N LEU A 79 -29.20 6.72 -15.61
CA LEU A 79 -30.33 6.43 -16.50
C LEU A 79 -31.60 6.38 -15.64
N MET A 80 -32.70 6.95 -16.12
CA MET A 80 -33.98 6.98 -15.40
C MET A 80 -34.77 5.67 -15.57
N PRO A 81 -35.77 5.38 -14.72
CA PRO A 81 -36.52 4.12 -14.79
C PRO A 81 -37.22 3.86 -16.13
N ASP A 82 -37.51 4.91 -16.91
CA ASP A 82 -38.09 4.83 -18.26
C ASP A 82 -37.09 4.31 -19.33
N LYS A 83 -35.80 4.21 -18.98
CA LYS A 83 -34.67 3.82 -19.84
C LYS A 83 -34.46 4.72 -21.07
N LYS A 84 -35.09 5.89 -21.09
CA LYS A 84 -35.03 6.86 -22.20
C LYS A 84 -34.51 8.20 -21.74
N SER A 85 -34.72 8.53 -20.47
CA SER A 85 -34.27 9.77 -19.86
C SER A 85 -33.00 9.56 -19.06
N VAL A 86 -32.15 10.58 -19.02
CA VAL A 86 -30.93 10.62 -18.20
C VAL A 86 -31.06 11.76 -17.20
N PHE A 87 -30.67 11.48 -15.95
CA PHE A 87 -30.36 12.48 -14.95
C PHE A 87 -28.86 12.74 -14.97
N TYR A 88 -28.47 13.97 -15.27
CA TYR A 88 -27.09 14.41 -15.36
C TYR A 88 -26.83 15.54 -14.37
N CYS A 89 -25.73 15.48 -13.65
CA CYS A 89 -25.30 16.52 -12.73
C CYS A 89 -23.81 16.81 -12.91
N GLY A 90 -23.42 18.07 -12.82
CA GLY A 90 -22.05 18.54 -13.04
C GLY A 90 -21.92 19.46 -14.24
N PRO A 91 -20.74 20.06 -14.48
CA PRO A 91 -19.49 19.87 -13.74
C PRO A 91 -19.55 20.40 -12.30
N VAL A 92 -18.98 19.65 -11.35
CA VAL A 92 -18.74 20.04 -9.96
C VAL A 92 -17.29 19.83 -9.58
N LEU A 93 -16.76 20.74 -8.76
CA LEU A 93 -15.43 20.61 -8.19
C LEU A 93 -15.52 20.24 -6.71
N PHE A 94 -14.63 19.36 -6.26
CA PHE A 94 -14.44 19.04 -4.83
C PHE A 94 -13.15 19.62 -4.26
N GLU A 95 -12.44 20.40 -5.07
CA GLU A 95 -11.28 21.19 -4.69
C GLU A 95 -11.43 22.60 -5.31
N LYS A 96 -10.96 23.64 -4.62
CA LYS A 96 -10.94 24.99 -5.19
C LYS A 96 -9.75 25.11 -6.15
N ILE A 97 -10.04 25.18 -7.43
CA ILE A 97 -9.03 25.32 -8.49
C ILE A 97 -8.86 26.81 -8.82
N GLN A 98 -8.01 27.50 -8.06
CA GLN A 98 -7.73 28.93 -8.18
C GLN A 98 -6.27 29.21 -7.77
N GLY A 99 -5.65 30.25 -8.34
CA GLY A 99 -4.28 30.65 -8.01
C GLY A 99 -3.26 29.53 -8.24
N GLU A 100 -2.35 29.30 -7.29
CA GLU A 100 -1.30 28.28 -7.38
C GLU A 100 -1.85 26.88 -7.71
N ARG A 101 -3.04 26.53 -7.20
CA ARG A 101 -3.63 25.22 -7.49
C ARG A 101 -4.07 25.07 -8.94
N PHE A 102 -4.52 26.16 -9.56
CA PHE A 102 -4.82 26.17 -10.99
C PHE A 102 -3.55 26.02 -11.82
N GLU A 103 -2.47 26.72 -11.46
CA GLU A 103 -1.16 26.61 -12.12
C GLU A 103 -0.61 25.18 -12.09
N GLU A 104 -0.68 24.53 -10.92
CA GLU A 104 -0.31 23.12 -10.78
C GLU A 104 -1.09 22.24 -11.74
N LEU A 105 -2.42 22.35 -11.73
CA LEU A 105 -3.27 21.56 -12.62
C LEU A 105 -2.95 21.83 -14.09
N PHE A 106 -2.88 23.10 -14.49
CA PHE A 106 -2.59 23.50 -15.86
C PHE A 106 -1.27 22.91 -16.36
N SER A 107 -0.23 22.93 -15.52
CA SER A 107 1.07 22.33 -15.85
C SER A 107 1.00 20.82 -16.14
N THR A 108 0.11 20.09 -15.46
CA THR A 108 -0.08 18.65 -15.68
C THR A 108 -0.84 18.33 -16.96
N LEU A 109 -1.70 19.24 -17.42
CA LEU A 109 -2.54 19.06 -18.60
C LEU A 109 -1.73 19.12 -19.92
N SER A 110 -0.49 19.61 -19.90
CA SER A 110 0.37 19.75 -21.08
C SER A 110 -0.31 20.54 -22.23
N LEU A 111 -1.19 21.48 -21.89
CA LEU A 111 -1.89 22.34 -22.85
C LEU A 111 -1.01 23.53 -23.26
N SER A 112 -1.31 24.09 -24.43
CA SER A 112 -0.71 25.36 -24.86
C SER A 112 -1.14 26.50 -23.95
N GLU A 113 -0.22 27.41 -23.65
CA GLU A 113 -0.46 28.66 -22.89
C GLU A 113 -1.64 29.48 -23.42
N VAL A 114 -1.98 29.34 -24.71
CA VAL A 114 -3.15 30.01 -25.32
C VAL A 114 -4.47 29.67 -24.61
N TYR A 115 -4.57 28.50 -23.97
CA TYR A 115 -5.77 28.07 -23.26
C TYR A 115 -5.83 28.52 -21.80
N HIS A 116 -4.73 29.07 -21.26
CA HIS A 116 -4.57 29.39 -19.84
C HIS A 116 -5.73 30.24 -19.30
N ASP A 117 -5.88 31.46 -19.81
CA ASP A 117 -6.86 32.44 -19.30
C ASP A 117 -8.31 31.97 -19.49
N SER A 118 -8.57 31.26 -20.59
CA SER A 118 -9.90 30.73 -20.90
C SER A 118 -10.26 29.57 -19.96
N LEU A 119 -9.29 28.73 -19.62
CA LEU A 119 -9.48 27.63 -18.68
C LEU A 119 -9.58 28.12 -17.23
N GLU A 120 -8.80 29.14 -16.86
CA GLU A 120 -8.92 29.78 -15.54
C GLU A 120 -10.31 30.41 -15.37
N SER A 121 -10.77 31.15 -16.37
CA SER A 121 -12.11 31.74 -16.41
C SER A 121 -13.22 30.68 -16.33
N TYR A 122 -13.00 29.51 -16.93
CA TYR A 122 -13.91 28.38 -16.83
C TYR A 122 -14.03 27.87 -15.40
N TYR A 123 -12.91 27.64 -14.69
CA TYR A 123 -12.94 27.18 -13.29
C TYR A 123 -13.62 28.16 -12.34
N GLN A 124 -13.50 29.47 -12.58
CA GLN A 124 -14.18 30.50 -11.78
C GLN A 124 -15.71 30.41 -11.86
N GLN A 125 -16.25 29.79 -12.92
CA GLN A 125 -17.70 29.62 -13.13
C GLN A 125 -18.22 28.28 -12.60
N LEU A 126 -17.35 27.42 -12.08
CA LEU A 126 -17.71 26.10 -11.58
C LEU A 126 -18.12 26.14 -10.11
N SER A 127 -19.04 25.24 -9.78
CA SER A 127 -19.58 25.12 -8.44
C SER A 127 -18.67 24.22 -7.62
N PHE A 128 -18.17 24.76 -6.51
CA PHE A 128 -17.34 24.04 -5.56
C PHE A 128 -18.20 23.45 -4.44
N GLN A 129 -18.00 22.17 -4.16
CA GLN A 129 -18.62 21.45 -3.07
C GLN A 129 -17.56 20.97 -2.09
N ALA A 130 -17.74 21.28 -0.80
CA ALA A 130 -16.74 20.95 0.22
C ALA A 130 -16.72 19.46 0.61
N SER A 131 -17.79 18.71 0.35
CA SER A 131 -17.92 17.32 0.78
C SER A 131 -18.36 16.41 -0.36
N TYR A 132 -17.42 15.62 -0.86
CA TYR A 132 -17.67 14.53 -1.81
C TYR A 132 -18.66 13.52 -1.22
N ALA A 133 -18.45 13.11 0.03
CA ALA A 133 -19.29 12.10 0.68
C ALA A 133 -20.75 12.54 0.84
N MET A 134 -21.01 13.81 1.17
CA MET A 134 -22.39 14.31 1.24
C MET A 134 -23.05 14.38 -0.13
N PHE A 135 -22.29 14.79 -1.14
CA PHE A 135 -22.77 14.82 -2.52
C PHE A 135 -23.07 13.40 -3.03
N GLU A 136 -22.17 12.45 -2.81
CA GLU A 136 -22.38 11.04 -3.11
C GLU A 136 -23.63 10.46 -2.42
N SER A 137 -23.78 10.73 -1.11
CA SER A 137 -24.92 10.27 -0.33
C SER A 137 -26.25 10.79 -0.87
N LEU A 138 -26.29 12.02 -1.38
CA LEU A 138 -27.48 12.61 -2.01
C LEU A 138 -27.93 11.79 -3.22
N PHE A 139 -26.99 11.39 -4.08
CA PHE A 139 -27.30 10.59 -5.26
C PHE A 139 -27.58 9.15 -4.92
N LEU A 140 -26.90 8.56 -3.93
CA LEU A 140 -27.22 7.23 -3.45
C LEU A 140 -28.66 7.15 -2.95
N GLU A 141 -29.11 8.16 -2.21
CA GLU A 141 -30.49 8.23 -1.74
C GLU A 141 -31.48 8.43 -2.88
N LEU A 142 -31.14 9.25 -3.88
CA LEU A 142 -31.92 9.35 -5.12
C LEU A 142 -32.03 7.99 -5.83
N GLY A 143 -30.91 7.29 -5.96
CA GLY A 143 -30.85 5.97 -6.58
C GLY A 143 -31.72 4.96 -5.85
N ARG A 144 -31.69 4.95 -4.51
CA ARG A 144 -32.56 4.09 -3.68
C ARG A 144 -34.04 4.42 -3.85
N ILE A 145 -34.40 5.69 -3.95
CA ILE A 145 -35.78 6.09 -4.21
C ILE A 145 -36.27 5.59 -5.58
N LEU A 146 -35.39 5.56 -6.59
CA LEU A 146 -35.73 5.18 -7.95
C LEU A 146 -35.64 3.68 -8.23
N TYR A 147 -34.71 2.98 -7.59
CA TYR A 147 -34.33 1.59 -7.90
C TYR A 147 -34.31 0.64 -6.70
N GLY A 148 -34.53 1.15 -5.48
CA GLY A 148 -34.42 0.37 -4.24
C GLY A 148 -32.97 0.15 -3.80
N ASP A 149 -32.77 -0.76 -2.84
CA ASP A 149 -31.48 -1.01 -2.21
C ASP A 149 -30.43 -1.67 -3.13
N GLU A 150 -30.84 -2.12 -4.32
CA GLU A 150 -29.94 -2.73 -5.33
C GLU A 150 -29.16 -1.70 -6.16
N CYS A 151 -29.31 -0.41 -5.86
CA CYS A 151 -28.60 0.64 -6.58
C CYS A 151 -27.09 0.63 -6.28
N GLU A 152 -26.27 0.66 -7.33
CA GLU A 152 -24.81 0.60 -7.25
C GLU A 152 -24.18 1.91 -7.74
N ILE A 153 -23.20 2.43 -7.00
CA ILE A 153 -22.35 3.53 -7.46
C ILE A 153 -21.17 2.96 -8.24
N ILE A 154 -21.02 3.40 -9.48
CA ILE A 154 -19.86 3.13 -10.32
C ILE A 154 -19.00 4.39 -10.37
N TYR A 155 -17.75 4.25 -9.94
CA TYR A 155 -16.74 5.26 -10.16
C TYR A 155 -16.03 4.96 -11.48
N SER A 156 -16.07 5.90 -12.42
CA SER A 156 -15.19 5.83 -13.58
C SER A 156 -14.43 7.14 -13.73
N ASN A 157 -13.18 7.16 -13.28
CA ASN A 157 -12.30 8.25 -13.66
C ASN A 157 -12.10 8.13 -15.18
N ALA A 158 -12.53 9.15 -15.95
CA ALA A 158 -12.35 9.17 -17.40
C ALA A 158 -10.85 9.01 -17.78
N ASP A 159 -9.96 9.28 -16.82
CA ASP A 159 -8.54 8.97 -16.88
C ASP A 159 -8.23 7.52 -17.30
N PHE A 160 -9.06 6.52 -16.96
CA PHE A 160 -8.70 5.13 -17.21
C PHE A 160 -8.61 4.77 -18.70
N PHE A 161 -9.45 5.39 -19.54
CA PHE A 161 -9.47 5.11 -20.98
C PHE A 161 -8.51 6.02 -21.77
N ASP A 162 -8.39 7.29 -21.37
CA ASP A 162 -7.55 8.27 -22.11
C ASP A 162 -6.07 8.22 -21.72
N HIS A 163 -5.72 7.84 -20.47
CA HIS A 163 -4.32 7.65 -20.07
C HIS A 163 -3.72 6.35 -20.59
N TRP A 164 -4.52 5.31 -20.87
CA TRP A 164 -4.01 4.02 -21.35
C TRP A 164 -3.14 4.17 -22.60
N ASN A 165 -3.47 5.11 -23.49
CA ASN A 165 -2.72 5.27 -24.74
C ASN A 165 -1.45 6.14 -24.58
N ASN A 166 -1.42 7.07 -23.62
CA ASN A 166 -0.28 7.97 -23.40
C ASN A 166 0.73 7.42 -22.38
N THR A 167 0.29 6.76 -21.31
CA THR A 167 1.18 6.19 -20.28
C THR A 167 2.05 5.04 -20.82
N TYR A 168 1.61 4.40 -21.91
CA TYR A 168 2.29 3.25 -22.51
C TYR A 168 3.08 3.58 -23.79
N LYS A 169 3.26 4.86 -24.16
CA LYS A 169 4.12 5.25 -25.31
C LYS A 169 5.57 4.79 -25.15
N ASN A 170 6.06 4.72 -23.90
CA ASN A 170 7.41 4.27 -23.56
C ASN A 170 7.48 2.77 -23.21
N TYR A 171 6.37 2.04 -23.30
CA TYR A 171 6.42 0.58 -23.28
C TYR A 171 7.02 0.09 -24.59
N LEU A 172 7.84 -0.96 -24.53
CA LEU A 172 8.48 -1.63 -25.67
C LEU A 172 7.47 -1.87 -26.81
N ARG A 173 7.32 -0.90 -27.72
CA ARG A 173 6.43 -1.03 -28.88
C ARG A 173 7.05 -2.01 -29.84
N ASN A 174 6.45 -3.18 -29.99
CA ASN A 174 6.57 -3.93 -31.23
C ASN A 174 5.65 -3.27 -32.25
N THR A 175 6.22 -2.51 -33.19
CA THR A 175 5.49 -1.79 -34.25
C THR A 175 4.66 -2.71 -35.14
N GLU A 176 4.92 -4.02 -35.14
CA GLU A 176 4.20 -5.01 -35.93
C GLU A 176 3.03 -5.66 -35.17
N LYS A 177 2.93 -5.51 -33.83
CA LYS A 177 1.89 -6.16 -33.00
C LYS A 177 1.36 -5.24 -31.89
N PRO A 178 0.38 -4.36 -32.20
CA PRO A 178 -0.16 -3.36 -31.27
C PRO A 178 -0.78 -3.93 -29.98
N PHE A 179 -1.32 -5.16 -30.04
CA PHE A 179 -1.93 -5.85 -28.90
C PHE A 179 -0.92 -6.57 -27.99
N SER A 180 0.36 -6.66 -28.38
CA SER A 180 1.44 -7.30 -27.60
C SER A 180 1.68 -6.66 -26.23
N ASN A 181 1.19 -5.45 -26.00
CA ASN A 181 1.35 -4.73 -24.74
C ASN A 181 0.46 -5.32 -23.62
N ILE A 182 -0.75 -5.77 -23.95
CA ILE A 182 -1.66 -6.41 -22.97
C ILE A 182 -1.05 -7.73 -22.53
N ASP A 183 -0.64 -8.57 -23.48
CA ASP A 183 0.02 -9.86 -23.22
C ASP A 183 1.27 -9.69 -22.35
N MET A 184 2.08 -8.65 -22.59
CA MET A 184 3.28 -8.38 -21.81
C MET A 184 2.97 -7.89 -20.38
N ILE A 185 1.89 -7.13 -20.19
CA ILE A 185 1.42 -6.72 -18.87
C ILE A 185 0.92 -7.94 -18.10
N GLU A 186 0.09 -8.78 -18.73
CA GLU A 186 -0.43 -10.01 -18.13
C GLU A 186 0.73 -10.95 -17.74
N GLN A 187 1.68 -11.18 -18.64
CA GLN A 187 2.91 -11.94 -18.36
C GLN A 187 3.72 -11.36 -17.19
N ARG A 188 3.74 -10.04 -17.02
CA ARG A 188 4.38 -9.41 -15.85
C ARG A 188 3.66 -9.79 -14.56
N TYR A 189 2.34 -9.64 -14.50
CA TYR A 189 1.56 -10.02 -13.31
C TYR A 189 1.67 -11.52 -13.01
N GLU A 190 1.70 -12.37 -14.04
CA GLU A 190 1.97 -13.80 -13.88
C GLU A 190 3.37 -14.04 -13.28
N SER A 191 4.40 -13.36 -13.81
CA SER A 191 5.77 -13.46 -13.30
C SER A 191 5.91 -12.96 -11.87
N GLU A 192 5.23 -11.87 -11.50
CA GLU A 192 5.15 -11.35 -10.13
C GLU A 192 4.56 -12.43 -9.19
N ASN A 193 3.46 -13.06 -9.59
CA ASN A 193 2.82 -14.13 -8.82
C ASN A 193 3.73 -15.35 -8.65
N ILE A 194 4.45 -15.76 -9.70
CA ILE A 194 5.41 -16.87 -9.63
C ILE A 194 6.55 -16.55 -8.64
N LEU A 195 7.09 -15.33 -8.69
CA LEU A 195 8.12 -14.87 -7.76
C LEU A 195 7.62 -14.86 -6.31
N ILE A 196 6.43 -14.30 -6.06
CA ILE A 196 5.79 -14.30 -4.73
C ILE A 196 5.66 -15.73 -4.22
N ASN A 197 5.16 -16.65 -5.04
CA ASN A 197 5.00 -18.05 -4.65
C ASN A 197 6.34 -18.75 -4.39
N ALA A 198 7.39 -18.43 -5.16
CA ALA A 198 8.72 -18.97 -4.93
C ALA A 198 9.27 -18.54 -3.56
N VAL A 199 9.15 -17.26 -3.21
CA VAL A 199 9.59 -16.72 -1.92
C VAL A 199 8.71 -17.21 -0.77
N THR A 200 7.40 -17.29 -0.97
CA THR A 200 6.46 -17.84 0.02
C THR A 200 6.83 -19.27 0.44
N SER A 201 7.36 -20.07 -0.48
CA SER A 201 7.85 -21.43 -0.22
C SER A 201 9.35 -21.49 0.14
N GLY A 202 10.05 -20.36 0.29
CA GLY A 202 11.49 -20.31 0.56
C GLY A 202 12.38 -20.90 -0.55
N ARG A 203 11.89 -21.00 -1.79
CA ARG A 203 12.64 -21.61 -2.91
C ARG A 203 13.59 -20.61 -3.56
N GLU A 204 14.77 -20.46 -2.95
CA GLU A 204 15.81 -19.50 -3.35
C GLU A 204 16.17 -19.55 -4.84
N SER A 205 16.48 -20.73 -5.39
CA SER A 205 16.89 -20.86 -6.79
C SER A 205 15.82 -20.35 -7.77
N ARG A 206 14.55 -20.70 -7.51
CA ARG A 206 13.42 -20.25 -8.34
C ARG A 206 13.16 -18.75 -8.18
N ALA A 207 13.28 -18.22 -6.96
CA ALA A 207 13.11 -16.79 -6.71
C ALA A 207 14.19 -15.96 -7.43
N LEU A 208 15.44 -16.43 -7.44
CA LEU A 208 16.54 -15.77 -8.16
C LEU A 208 16.35 -15.81 -9.67
N GLU A 209 15.96 -16.96 -10.22
CA GLU A 209 15.66 -17.12 -11.65
C GLU A 209 14.60 -16.12 -12.11
N MET A 210 13.49 -16.03 -11.37
CA MET A 210 12.41 -15.10 -11.70
C MET A 210 12.85 -13.63 -11.60
N THR A 211 13.68 -13.29 -10.62
CA THR A 211 14.19 -11.91 -10.45
C THR A 211 15.06 -11.48 -11.64
N ALA A 212 15.89 -12.39 -12.16
CA ALA A 212 16.72 -12.12 -13.32
C ALA A 212 15.89 -11.91 -14.60
N GLN A 213 14.81 -12.68 -14.79
CA GLN A 213 13.89 -12.52 -15.91
C GLN A 213 13.08 -11.21 -15.81
N PHE A 214 12.74 -10.80 -14.59
CA PHE A 214 11.97 -9.59 -14.32
C PHE A 214 12.66 -8.31 -14.81
N GLY A 215 13.97 -8.18 -14.54
CA GLY A 215 14.76 -7.00 -14.89
C GLY A 215 15.03 -6.81 -16.39
N ILE A 216 14.95 -7.87 -17.20
CA ILE A 216 15.33 -7.85 -18.62
C ILE A 216 14.12 -7.64 -19.55
N HIS A 217 12.95 -8.17 -19.18
CA HIS A 217 11.82 -8.29 -20.12
C HIS A 217 10.59 -7.44 -19.79
N PHE A 218 10.43 -6.94 -18.57
CA PHE A 218 9.11 -6.46 -18.11
C PHE A 218 9.07 -5.06 -17.47
N LEU A 219 10.20 -4.36 -17.40
CA LEU A 219 10.29 -3.07 -16.72
C LEU A 219 10.30 -1.91 -17.73
N PRO A 220 9.19 -1.15 -17.88
CA PRO A 220 9.17 0.04 -18.73
C PRO A 220 10.04 1.17 -18.15
N GLN A 221 10.49 2.10 -18.99
CA GLN A 221 11.13 3.32 -18.52
C GLN A 221 10.05 4.24 -17.91
N ARG A 222 10.13 4.53 -16.60
CA ARG A 222 9.13 5.34 -15.87
C ARG A 222 9.66 6.73 -15.50
N ALA A 223 10.97 6.87 -15.39
CA ALA A 223 11.66 8.11 -15.07
C ALA A 223 12.63 8.52 -16.19
N SER A 224 13.07 9.77 -16.15
CA SER A 224 14.10 10.31 -17.04
C SER A 224 15.48 9.68 -16.83
N ASN A 225 15.70 8.95 -15.73
CA ASN A 225 17.00 8.41 -15.33
C ASN A 225 16.93 6.90 -15.03
N ALA A 226 17.78 6.13 -15.70
CA ALA A 226 17.86 4.67 -15.58
C ALA A 226 18.12 4.18 -14.15
N ILE A 227 18.92 4.89 -13.33
CA ILE A 227 19.14 4.46 -11.94
C ILE A 227 17.87 4.63 -11.09
N ARG A 228 17.09 5.69 -11.34
CA ARG A 228 15.87 5.96 -10.60
C ARG A 228 14.84 4.87 -10.89
N ASP A 229 14.69 4.49 -12.15
CA ASP A 229 13.83 3.38 -12.54
C ASP A 229 14.21 2.08 -11.80
N VAL A 230 15.49 1.70 -11.82
CA VAL A 230 15.92 0.45 -11.16
C VAL A 230 15.70 0.52 -9.65
N LYS A 231 15.88 1.69 -9.01
CA LYS A 231 15.55 1.86 -7.59
C LYS A 231 14.05 1.71 -7.33
N ASP A 232 13.20 2.37 -8.11
CA ASP A 232 11.75 2.32 -7.97
C ASP A 232 11.24 0.88 -8.14
N TYR A 233 11.78 0.14 -9.12
CA TYR A 233 11.47 -1.28 -9.29
C TYR A 233 11.98 -2.15 -8.15
N THR A 234 13.11 -1.79 -7.55
CA THR A 234 13.62 -2.52 -6.38
C THR A 234 12.77 -2.26 -5.13
N ILE A 235 12.16 -1.07 -5.00
CA ILE A 235 11.18 -0.77 -3.95
C ILE A 235 9.90 -1.56 -4.15
N ILE A 236 9.40 -1.65 -5.39
CA ILE A 236 8.24 -2.49 -5.74
C ILE A 236 8.54 -3.96 -5.42
N LEU A 237 9.71 -4.46 -5.84
CA LEU A 237 10.17 -5.81 -5.51
C LEU A 237 10.18 -6.04 -3.99
N ASN A 238 10.79 -5.13 -3.21
CA ASN A 238 10.81 -5.21 -1.75
C ASN A 238 9.37 -5.33 -1.19
N THR A 239 8.43 -4.56 -1.71
CA THR A 239 7.01 -4.58 -1.30
C THR A 239 6.34 -5.91 -1.62
N LEU A 240 6.51 -6.46 -2.83
CA LEU A 240 5.95 -7.76 -3.20
C LEU A 240 6.49 -8.88 -2.29
N LEU A 241 7.77 -8.81 -1.94
CA LEU A 241 8.41 -9.81 -1.08
C LEU A 241 7.98 -9.70 0.39
N ARG A 242 7.62 -8.50 0.88
CA ARG A 242 6.94 -8.36 2.18
C ARG A 242 5.65 -9.17 2.22
N LYS A 243 4.83 -9.06 1.18
CA LYS A 243 3.56 -9.79 1.07
C LYS A 243 3.77 -11.29 0.89
N ALA A 244 4.84 -11.70 0.18
CA ALA A 244 5.22 -13.11 0.09
C ALA A 244 5.60 -13.68 1.47
N ALA A 245 6.41 -12.96 2.25
CA ALA A 245 6.79 -13.39 3.60
C ALA A 245 5.60 -13.45 4.56
N GLU A 246 4.69 -12.47 4.50
CA GLU A 246 3.47 -12.46 5.30
C GLU A 246 2.57 -13.66 4.93
N ARG A 247 2.40 -13.95 3.63
CA ARG A 247 1.66 -15.14 3.15
C ARG A 247 2.29 -16.44 3.63
N ALA A 248 3.61 -16.48 3.81
CA ALA A 248 4.32 -17.62 4.39
C ALA A 248 4.13 -17.76 5.92
N GLY A 249 3.44 -16.81 6.55
CA GLY A 249 3.15 -16.83 7.98
C GLY A 249 4.22 -16.18 8.86
N VAL A 250 5.20 -15.49 8.25
CA VAL A 250 6.21 -14.70 8.98
C VAL A 250 5.53 -13.54 9.69
N HIS A 251 5.92 -13.28 10.93
CA HIS A 251 5.36 -12.16 11.68
C HIS A 251 5.75 -10.80 11.05
N PRO A 252 4.83 -9.82 10.94
CA PRO A 252 5.09 -8.52 10.31
C PRO A 252 6.30 -7.75 10.85
N ILE A 253 6.70 -7.97 12.11
CA ILE A 253 7.86 -7.28 12.70
C ILE A 253 9.18 -7.61 11.99
N HIS A 254 9.41 -8.87 11.64
CA HIS A 254 10.64 -9.29 10.94
C HIS A 254 10.63 -8.79 9.49
N ILE A 255 9.43 -8.80 8.88
CA ILE A 255 9.20 -8.29 7.53
C ILE A 255 9.51 -6.79 7.49
N ASP A 256 8.98 -6.03 8.44
CA ASP A 256 9.14 -4.58 8.49
C ASP A 256 10.58 -4.17 8.79
N SER A 257 11.23 -4.81 9.78
CA SER A 257 12.64 -4.58 10.09
C SER A 257 13.53 -4.82 8.87
N TYR A 258 13.36 -5.95 8.17
CA TYR A 258 14.16 -6.24 6.99
C TYR A 258 13.86 -5.29 5.84
N SER A 259 12.59 -4.96 5.62
CA SER A 259 12.17 -4.02 4.58
C SER A 259 12.78 -2.63 4.78
N ASN A 260 12.78 -2.11 6.02
CA ASN A 260 13.35 -0.80 6.34
C ASN A 260 14.87 -0.76 6.11
N CYS A 261 15.58 -1.83 6.49
CA CYS A 261 17.01 -1.98 6.17
C CYS A 261 17.28 -1.95 4.66
N ASN A 262 16.39 -2.56 3.85
CA ASN A 262 16.53 -2.54 2.40
C ASN A 262 16.32 -1.14 1.82
N ILE A 263 15.31 -0.38 2.29
CA ILE A 263 15.08 1.01 1.82
C ILE A 263 16.29 1.90 2.14
N ALA A 264 16.77 1.88 3.39
CA ALA A 264 17.94 2.65 3.81
C ALA A 264 19.23 2.27 3.04
N MET A 265 19.35 1.01 2.60
CA MET A 265 20.43 0.55 1.73
C MET A 265 20.29 1.10 0.30
N LEU A 266 19.08 1.08 -0.28
CA LEU A 266 18.81 1.53 -1.65
C LEU A 266 19.05 3.02 -1.87
N GLU A 267 18.77 3.85 -0.85
CA GLU A 267 19.05 5.29 -0.91
C GLU A 267 20.52 5.59 -1.23
N LYS A 268 21.44 4.79 -0.67
CA LYS A 268 22.89 4.96 -0.78
C LYS A 268 23.49 4.46 -2.10
N LEU A 269 22.74 3.71 -2.92
CA LEU A 269 23.26 3.14 -4.16
C LEU A 269 23.33 4.20 -5.26
N THR A 270 24.39 4.21 -6.05
CA THR A 270 24.67 5.23 -7.06
C THR A 270 24.87 4.66 -8.47
N THR A 271 24.77 3.34 -8.64
CA THR A 271 24.84 2.70 -9.97
C THR A 271 23.75 1.64 -10.15
N VAL A 272 23.47 1.30 -11.42
CA VAL A 272 22.49 0.27 -11.78
C VAL A 272 22.95 -1.11 -11.32
N GLU A 273 24.23 -1.43 -11.48
CA GLU A 273 24.85 -2.71 -11.11
C GLU A 273 24.72 -2.96 -9.60
N GLN A 274 24.90 -1.91 -8.80
CA GLN A 274 24.69 -1.96 -7.35
C GLN A 274 23.23 -2.28 -7.01
N CYS A 275 22.28 -1.67 -7.72
CA CYS A 275 20.85 -1.91 -7.50
C CYS A 275 20.45 -3.35 -7.89
N VAL A 276 20.95 -3.86 -9.02
CA VAL A 276 20.72 -5.25 -9.45
C VAL A 276 21.34 -6.24 -8.44
N ALA A 277 22.55 -5.97 -7.95
CA ALA A 277 23.15 -6.77 -6.87
C ALA A 277 22.32 -6.72 -5.58
N ALA A 278 21.73 -5.56 -5.26
CA ALA A 278 20.84 -5.40 -4.12
C ALA A 278 19.54 -6.21 -4.27
N GLN A 279 18.93 -6.27 -5.46
CA GLN A 279 17.75 -7.10 -5.71
C GLN A 279 17.99 -8.57 -5.34
N ARG A 280 19.13 -9.12 -5.76
CA ARG A 280 19.55 -10.48 -5.40
C ARG A 280 19.65 -10.66 -3.88
N LYS A 281 20.27 -9.72 -3.18
CA LYS A 281 20.43 -9.74 -1.72
C LYS A 281 19.08 -9.70 -1.01
N ILE A 282 18.18 -8.83 -1.47
CA ILE A 282 16.83 -8.65 -0.93
C ILE A 282 16.03 -9.95 -1.05
N VAL A 283 16.01 -10.55 -2.24
CA VAL A 283 15.27 -11.80 -2.52
C VAL A 283 15.77 -12.94 -1.62
N LEU A 284 17.09 -13.11 -1.52
CA LEU A 284 17.67 -14.15 -0.67
C LEU A 284 17.38 -13.92 0.82
N GLY A 285 17.40 -12.68 1.28
CA GLY A 285 17.06 -12.39 2.68
C GLY A 285 15.61 -12.67 3.01
N TYR A 286 14.65 -12.36 2.12
CA TYR A 286 13.26 -12.76 2.33
C TYR A 286 13.07 -14.27 2.31
N CYS A 287 13.71 -15.00 1.39
CA CYS A 287 13.69 -16.47 1.42
C CYS A 287 14.23 -17.03 2.74
N ARG A 288 15.29 -16.44 3.28
CA ARG A 288 15.86 -16.82 4.57
C ARG A 288 14.90 -16.54 5.72
N ILE A 289 14.33 -15.33 5.79
CA ILE A 289 13.33 -14.97 6.81
C ILE A 289 12.16 -15.95 6.78
N VAL A 290 11.67 -16.29 5.59
CA VAL A 290 10.61 -17.28 5.41
C VAL A 290 11.02 -18.66 5.93
N LYS A 291 12.23 -19.13 5.64
CA LYS A 291 12.72 -20.43 6.16
C LYS A 291 12.91 -20.44 7.68
N GLU A 292 13.44 -19.36 8.24
CA GLU A 292 13.72 -19.23 9.67
C GLU A 292 12.44 -19.09 10.51
N HIS A 293 11.44 -18.39 9.97
CA HIS A 293 10.19 -18.06 10.66
C HIS A 293 8.97 -18.82 10.10
N GLN A 294 9.18 -19.80 9.21
CA GLN A 294 8.14 -20.72 8.78
C GLN A 294 7.65 -21.47 10.04
N PRO A 295 6.37 -21.37 10.40
CA PRO A 295 5.94 -21.79 11.72
C PRO A 295 6.10 -23.30 11.91
N LYS A 296 7.00 -23.70 12.84
CA LYS A 296 6.84 -24.95 13.62
C LYS A 296 5.69 -24.85 14.64
N VAL A 297 5.20 -23.63 14.86
CA VAL A 297 4.22 -23.23 15.88
C VAL A 297 2.96 -22.73 15.18
N HIS A 298 1.87 -23.50 15.27
CA HIS A 298 0.69 -23.28 14.43
C HIS A 298 -0.18 -22.10 14.91
N SER A 299 -0.15 -21.75 16.20
CA SER A 299 -1.05 -20.74 16.75
C SER A 299 -0.69 -19.29 16.36
N PRO A 300 -1.62 -18.53 15.74
CA PRO A 300 -1.44 -17.10 15.47
C PRO A 300 -1.23 -16.27 16.75
N LEU A 301 -1.87 -16.66 17.86
CA LEU A 301 -1.70 -16.00 19.15
C LEU A 301 -0.26 -16.16 19.66
N LEU A 302 0.28 -17.38 19.58
CA LEU A 302 1.64 -17.64 20.06
C LEU A 302 2.70 -16.96 19.18
N ARG A 303 2.46 -16.85 17.86
CA ARG A 303 3.31 -16.05 16.97
C ARG A 303 3.38 -14.57 17.40
N ARG A 304 2.26 -13.97 17.79
CA ARG A 304 2.22 -12.59 18.30
C ARG A 304 2.97 -12.45 19.63
N VAL A 305 2.86 -13.45 20.51
CA VAL A 305 3.57 -13.47 21.81
C VAL A 305 5.08 -13.53 21.59
N LEU A 306 5.56 -14.43 20.73
CA LEU A 306 7.00 -14.56 20.42
C LEU A 306 7.56 -13.28 19.80
N ALA A 307 6.84 -12.70 18.83
CA ALA A 307 7.25 -11.44 18.22
C ALA A 307 7.34 -10.28 19.22
N TYR A 308 6.42 -10.20 20.17
CA TYR A 308 6.45 -9.17 21.22
C TYR A 308 7.66 -9.35 22.14
N ILE A 309 8.01 -10.59 22.49
CA ILE A 309 9.20 -10.91 23.29
C ILE A 309 10.49 -10.52 22.55
N GLU A 310 10.55 -10.76 21.24
CA GLU A 310 11.75 -10.48 20.42
C GLU A 310 11.93 -9.00 20.10
N THR A 311 10.86 -8.19 20.11
CA THR A 311 10.92 -6.76 19.80
C THR A 311 11.62 -5.96 20.89
N ASP A 312 11.34 -6.26 22.15
CA ASP A 312 11.96 -5.58 23.29
C ASP A 312 12.07 -6.52 24.51
N LEU A 313 13.24 -7.14 24.68
CA LEU A 313 13.53 -7.97 25.86
C LEU A 313 13.57 -7.18 27.17
N GLY A 314 13.71 -5.85 27.09
CA GLY A 314 13.72 -4.93 28.22
C GLY A 314 12.34 -4.61 28.80
N ALA A 315 11.28 -4.84 28.02
CA ALA A 315 9.91 -4.57 28.42
C ALA A 315 9.39 -5.49 29.54
N ASP A 316 8.23 -5.15 30.12
CA ASP A 316 7.48 -6.04 31.02
C ASP A 316 6.86 -7.19 30.20
N LEU A 317 7.62 -8.29 30.10
CA LEU A 317 7.24 -9.53 29.42
C LEU A 317 6.61 -10.55 30.38
N THR A 318 6.00 -10.10 31.49
CA THR A 318 5.25 -11.00 32.38
C THR A 318 4.03 -11.58 31.67
N LEU A 319 3.60 -12.77 32.09
CA LEU A 319 2.38 -13.41 31.57
C LEU A 319 1.17 -12.48 31.70
N LYS A 320 1.07 -11.73 32.80
CA LYS A 320 0.03 -10.74 33.04
C LYS A 320 0.05 -9.63 31.98
N SER A 321 1.19 -8.95 31.84
CA SER A 321 1.37 -7.86 30.87
C SER A 321 1.04 -8.32 29.43
N LEU A 322 1.60 -9.46 29.01
CA LEU A 322 1.36 -10.02 27.67
C LEU A 322 -0.11 -10.42 27.46
N SER A 323 -0.76 -10.96 28.49
CA SER A 323 -2.17 -11.34 28.41
C SER A 323 -3.10 -10.13 28.30
N GLU A 324 -2.82 -9.06 29.04
CA GLU A 324 -3.56 -7.80 29.00
C GLU A 324 -3.37 -7.11 27.64
N HIS A 325 -2.13 -7.01 27.16
CA HIS A 325 -1.82 -6.37 25.88
C HIS A 325 -2.42 -7.11 24.67
N LEU A 326 -2.52 -8.44 24.74
CA LEU A 326 -3.06 -9.26 23.65
C LEU A 326 -4.57 -9.52 23.78
N GLY A 327 -5.21 -9.05 24.85
CA GLY A 327 -6.63 -9.25 25.09
C GLY A 327 -7.03 -10.70 25.35
N VAL A 328 -6.17 -11.48 26.03
CA VAL A 328 -6.38 -12.91 26.29
C VAL A 328 -6.30 -13.24 27.76
N ASN A 329 -6.90 -14.35 28.17
CA ASN A 329 -6.80 -14.84 29.55
C ASN A 329 -5.37 -15.38 29.83
N ALA A 330 -4.77 -14.97 30.95
CA ALA A 330 -3.42 -15.37 31.35
C ALA A 330 -3.23 -16.89 31.48
N SER A 331 -4.22 -17.60 32.06
CA SER A 331 -4.17 -19.07 32.20
C SER A 331 -4.23 -19.78 30.85
N TYR A 332 -5.03 -19.25 29.92
CA TYR A 332 -5.08 -19.74 28.54
C TYR A 332 -3.75 -19.53 27.83
N LEU A 333 -3.18 -18.32 27.91
CA LEU A 333 -1.88 -18.01 27.31
C LEU A 333 -0.76 -18.90 27.86
N SER A 334 -0.71 -19.11 29.18
CA SER A 334 0.27 -20.00 29.80
C SER A 334 0.16 -21.44 29.29
N SER A 335 -1.07 -21.96 29.24
CA SER A 335 -1.33 -23.34 28.80
C SER A 335 -0.99 -23.54 27.33
N LEU A 336 -1.36 -22.58 26.49
CA LEU A 336 -1.06 -22.59 25.06
C LEU A 336 0.45 -22.51 24.81
N PHE A 337 1.15 -21.60 25.49
CA PHE A 337 2.58 -21.43 25.36
C PHE A 337 3.33 -22.70 25.74
N SER A 338 3.04 -23.28 26.90
CA SER A 338 3.72 -24.51 27.33
C SER A 338 3.39 -25.71 26.46
N LYS A 339 2.16 -25.81 25.94
CA LYS A 339 1.76 -26.89 25.02
C LYS A 339 2.55 -26.85 23.71
N GLU A 340 2.73 -25.66 23.12
CA GLU A 340 3.39 -25.54 21.81
C GLU A 340 4.91 -25.37 21.89
N MET A 341 5.43 -24.76 22.96
CA MET A 341 6.88 -24.50 23.13
C MET A 341 7.59 -25.55 24.00
N GLY A 342 6.85 -26.39 24.72
CA GLY A 342 7.40 -27.40 25.62
C GLY A 342 8.05 -26.83 26.90
N ILE A 343 8.06 -25.51 27.08
CA ILE A 343 8.60 -24.80 28.25
C ILE A 343 7.68 -23.65 28.66
N SER A 344 7.84 -23.13 29.88
CA SER A 344 7.05 -22.00 30.35
C SER A 344 7.45 -20.69 29.65
N LEU A 345 6.50 -19.77 29.50
CA LEU A 345 6.74 -18.42 28.96
C LEU A 345 7.84 -17.68 29.75
N THR A 346 7.79 -17.78 31.08
CA THR A 346 8.78 -17.16 31.96
C THR A 346 10.18 -17.75 31.75
N ASP A 347 10.31 -19.07 31.62
CA ASP A 347 11.60 -19.70 31.34
C ASP A 347 12.10 -19.37 29.93
N TYR A 348 11.21 -19.29 28.94
CA TYR A 348 11.58 -18.88 27.58
C TYR A 348 12.17 -17.47 27.55
N VAL A 349 11.45 -16.49 28.12
CA VAL A 349 11.93 -15.09 28.22
C VAL A 349 13.26 -15.01 28.98
N ASN A 350 13.38 -15.73 30.09
CA ASN A 350 14.61 -15.75 30.87
C ASN A 350 15.79 -16.33 30.10
N ASN A 351 15.59 -17.40 29.32
CA ASN A 351 16.65 -17.96 28.47
C ASN A 351 17.12 -16.97 27.40
N LEU A 352 16.19 -16.24 26.77
CA LEU A 352 16.55 -15.18 25.81
C LEU A 352 17.32 -14.04 26.47
N ARG A 353 16.85 -13.54 27.63
CA ARG A 353 17.51 -12.48 28.39
C ARG A 353 18.92 -12.88 28.83
N ILE A 354 19.12 -14.11 29.27
CA ILE A 354 20.45 -14.62 29.64
C ILE A 354 21.33 -14.79 28.39
N SER A 355 20.78 -15.26 27.28
CA SER A 355 21.52 -15.37 26.01
C SER A 355 22.02 -14.00 25.53
N HIS A 356 21.17 -12.98 25.58
CA HIS A 356 21.55 -11.60 25.30
C HIS A 356 22.60 -11.07 26.31
N ALA A 357 22.45 -11.40 27.59
CA ALA A 357 23.44 -11.02 28.60
C ALA A 357 24.81 -11.65 28.38
N LYS A 358 24.89 -12.90 27.90
CA LYS A 358 26.16 -13.56 27.55
C LYS A 358 26.91 -12.78 26.48
N ILE A 359 26.21 -12.39 25.41
CA ILE A 359 26.77 -11.58 24.32
C ILE A 359 27.33 -10.25 24.87
N LEU A 360 26.58 -9.56 25.73
CA LEU A 360 27.05 -8.30 26.32
C LEU A 360 28.23 -8.48 27.28
N LEU A 361 28.28 -9.60 28.02
CA LEU A 361 29.39 -9.91 28.93
C LEU A 361 30.68 -10.24 28.18
N GLU A 362 30.56 -10.87 27.00
CA GLU A 362 31.66 -11.24 26.11
C GLU A 362 32.23 -10.03 25.35
N ASN A 363 31.36 -9.14 24.88
CA ASN A 363 31.74 -8.09 23.93
C ASN A 363 31.88 -6.69 24.56
N THR A 364 31.60 -6.52 25.85
CA THR A 364 31.61 -5.19 26.48
C THR A 364 32.11 -5.20 27.92
N GLU A 365 32.69 -4.07 28.34
CA GLU A 365 33.08 -3.82 29.74
C GLU A 365 31.95 -3.24 30.60
N VAL A 366 30.74 -3.16 30.07
CA VAL A 366 29.59 -2.56 30.77
C VAL A 366 29.39 -3.22 32.14
N PRO A 367 29.14 -2.45 33.22
CA PRO A 367 28.91 -3.05 34.54
C PRO A 367 27.77 -4.08 34.53
N ILE A 368 27.95 -5.20 35.25
CA ILE A 368 26.97 -6.31 35.28
C ILE A 368 25.58 -5.82 35.69
N LYS A 369 25.49 -4.85 36.60
CA LYS A 369 24.24 -4.19 36.99
C LYS A 369 23.52 -3.52 35.81
N SER A 370 24.27 -2.85 34.94
CA SER A 370 23.73 -2.19 33.75
C SER A 370 23.35 -3.20 32.66
N ILE A 371 24.09 -4.31 32.54
CA ILE A 371 23.72 -5.42 31.64
C ILE A 371 22.40 -6.07 32.09
N ALA A 372 22.25 -6.34 33.38
CA ALA A 372 21.01 -6.90 33.93
C ALA A 372 19.80 -6.02 33.58
N LEU A 373 19.93 -4.70 33.77
CA LEU A 373 18.89 -3.73 33.43
C LEU A 373 18.57 -3.72 31.93
N ARG A 374 19.60 -3.72 31.06
CA ARG A 374 19.43 -3.76 29.60
C ARG A 374 18.77 -5.05 29.10
N CYS A 375 18.94 -6.15 29.83
CA CYS A 375 18.25 -7.41 29.56
C CYS A 375 16.85 -7.49 30.22
N GLY A 376 16.30 -6.38 30.74
CA GLY A 376 14.96 -6.35 31.33
C GLY A 376 14.88 -6.96 32.73
N ILE A 377 16.01 -7.09 33.45
CA ILE A 377 16.07 -7.63 34.82
C ILE A 377 16.63 -6.55 35.76
N GLY A 378 15.72 -5.84 36.44
CA GLY A 378 16.09 -4.76 37.37
C GLY A 378 16.75 -5.22 38.67
N ASP A 379 16.46 -6.45 39.13
CA ASP A 379 17.06 -7.03 40.34
C ASP A 379 18.36 -7.79 40.00
N ILE A 380 19.49 -7.21 40.40
CA ILE A 380 20.83 -7.76 40.21
C ILE A 380 21.07 -9.10 40.93
N HIS A 381 20.45 -9.31 42.09
CA HIS A 381 20.57 -10.55 42.85
C HIS A 381 19.76 -11.66 42.19
N TYR A 382 18.56 -11.34 41.68
CA TYR A 382 17.79 -12.27 40.85
C TYR A 382 18.54 -12.60 39.55
N PHE A 383 19.04 -11.60 38.83
CA PHE A 383 19.85 -11.79 37.63
C PHE A 383 21.03 -12.73 37.86
N THR A 384 21.81 -12.52 38.92
CA THR A 384 22.99 -13.33 39.23
C THR A 384 22.63 -14.79 39.51
N ARG A 385 21.55 -15.04 40.25
CA ARG A 385 21.04 -16.40 40.52
C ARG A 385 20.54 -17.07 39.25
N LEU A 386 19.77 -16.35 38.44
CA LEU A 386 19.21 -16.84 37.18
C LEU A 386 20.32 -17.17 36.16
N PHE A 387 21.29 -16.28 36.00
CA PHE A 387 22.43 -16.47 35.13
C PHE A 387 23.24 -17.70 35.55
N LYS A 388 23.53 -17.86 36.85
CA LYS A 388 24.22 -19.04 37.38
C LYS A 388 23.41 -20.32 37.18
N ARG A 389 22.10 -20.27 37.36
CA ARG A 389 21.22 -21.43 37.12
C ARG A 389 21.26 -21.90 35.67
N ILE A 390 21.28 -20.97 34.71
CA ILE A 390 21.22 -21.29 33.27
C ILE A 390 22.59 -21.63 32.69
N THR A 391 23.66 -20.98 33.15
CA THR A 391 25.01 -21.10 32.58
C THR A 391 25.99 -21.89 33.45
N ASN A 392 25.59 -22.31 34.65
CA ASN A 392 26.44 -22.87 35.70
C ASN A 392 27.55 -21.95 36.23
N MET A 393 27.65 -20.70 35.75
CA MET A 393 28.69 -19.73 36.12
C MET A 393 28.07 -18.43 36.62
N THR A 394 28.75 -17.71 37.51
CA THR A 394 28.32 -16.34 37.82
C THR A 394 28.62 -15.42 36.63
N PRO A 395 27.87 -14.31 36.42
CA PRO A 395 28.16 -13.36 35.35
C PRO A 395 29.61 -12.85 35.37
N LYS A 396 30.16 -12.64 36.57
CA LYS A 396 31.56 -12.23 36.76
C LYS A 396 32.53 -13.32 36.31
N ALA A 397 32.32 -14.56 36.75
CA ALA A 397 33.15 -15.69 36.35
C ALA A 397 33.07 -15.96 34.84
N TYR A 398 31.87 -15.83 34.25
CA TYR A 398 31.63 -16.00 32.82
C TYR A 398 32.39 -14.94 31.98
N ARG A 399 32.38 -13.68 32.40
CA ARG A 399 33.18 -12.63 31.76
C ARG A 399 34.68 -12.90 31.85
N GLN A 400 35.14 -13.31 33.03
CA GLN A 400 36.57 -13.60 33.25
C GLN A 400 37.07 -14.79 32.42
N SER A 401 36.27 -15.85 32.27
CA SER A 401 36.66 -16.99 31.43
C SER A 401 36.82 -16.60 29.96
N HIS A 402 35.99 -15.69 29.45
CA HIS A 402 36.07 -15.24 28.05
C HIS A 402 37.19 -14.23 27.81
N LEU A 403 37.50 -13.39 28.78
CA LEU A 403 38.68 -12.50 28.73
C LEU A 403 40.00 -13.29 28.71
N ASN A 404 40.08 -14.41 29.45
CA ASN A 404 41.27 -15.26 29.44
C ASN A 404 41.44 -16.03 28.11
N LEU A 405 40.34 -16.48 27.50
CA LEU A 405 40.35 -17.13 26.18
C LEU A 405 40.78 -16.20 25.03
N THR A 406 40.57 -14.89 25.17
CA THR A 406 41.04 -13.89 24.18
C THR A 406 42.50 -13.46 24.42
N GLN A 407 43.10 -13.79 25.56
CA GLN A 407 44.50 -13.48 25.88
C GLN A 407 45.49 -14.63 25.61
N GLU A 408 45.03 -15.86 25.39
CA GLU A 408 45.90 -17.02 25.06
C GLU A 408 46.17 -17.20 23.54
N HIS A 409 45.60 -16.37 22.66
CA HIS A 409 45.99 -16.31 21.23
C HIS A 409 46.23 -14.87 20.72
N PRO A 410 47.33 -14.19 21.08
CA PRO A 410 47.78 -13.00 20.37
C PRO A 410 48.91 -13.25 19.36
N GLU A 411 49.52 -14.44 19.30
CA GLU A 411 50.60 -14.74 18.35
C GLU A 411 50.52 -16.20 17.88
N ASP A 412 49.95 -16.41 16.69
CA ASP A 412 50.49 -17.31 15.67
C ASP A 412 49.60 -17.24 14.41
N LEU A 413 50.18 -16.62 13.37
CA LEU A 413 49.90 -16.73 11.91
C LEU A 413 48.53 -16.33 11.35
#